data_AF-A0A2E5X165-F1
#
_entry.id   AF-A0A2E5X165-F1
#
_cell.length_a   1.000
_cell.length_b   1.000
_cell.length_c   1.000
_cell.angle_alpha   90.00
_cell.angle_beta   90.00
_cell.angle_gamma   90.00
#
_symmetry.space_group_name_H-M   'P 1'
#
loop_
_entity.id
_entity.type
_entity.pdbx_description
1 polymer ?
#
loop_
_entity_poly.entity_id
_entity_poly.type
_entity_poly.pdbx_seq_one_letter_code
_entity_poly.pdbx_strand_id
1 'polypeptide(L)'
;MPEAITNQHREYLERSIDIKAPAEHVWKALFKRKNFARWSKAFSENARVESQWKLGGNIRFVDSDNSGILGTIKACEPFEELSIRFDALINNGKEDSTSDKAQRWVGCHENFFLVEGQTETILTVEEDVPQDRLQSLNSKWDKALREIKEIAEEMVATSQAHP
;
A
#
# COMPACT_ATOMS: atom_id res chain seq x y z
N MET A 1 5.33 31.98 -2.56
CA MET A 1 4.26 31.31 -3.32
C MET A 1 4.80 29.95 -3.73
N PRO A 2 4.19 28.82 -3.35
CA PRO A 2 4.52 27.54 -3.96
C PRO A 2 3.64 27.34 -5.19
N GLU A 3 4.28 27.05 -6.32
CA GLU A 3 3.66 26.77 -7.61
C GLU A 3 2.75 25.54 -7.49
N ALA A 4 1.46 25.73 -7.79
CA ALA A 4 0.53 24.64 -8.00
C ALA A 4 0.94 23.90 -9.28
N ILE A 5 1.73 22.84 -9.14
CA ILE A 5 1.87 21.82 -10.19
C ILE A 5 0.46 21.27 -10.39
N THR A 6 -0.21 21.76 -11.42
CA THR A 6 -1.60 21.44 -11.70
C THR A 6 -1.63 20.04 -12.32
N ASN A 7 -1.73 19.02 -11.48
CA ASN A 7 -1.90 17.63 -11.90
C ASN A 7 -3.33 17.42 -12.45
N GLN A 8 -3.58 17.81 -13.70
CA GLN A 8 -4.93 17.79 -14.31
C GLN A 8 -5.49 16.39 -14.67
N HIS A 9 -4.87 15.27 -14.26
CA HIS A 9 -5.34 13.92 -14.62
C HIS A 9 -5.09 12.84 -13.55
N ARG A 10 -5.25 13.18 -12.26
CA ARG A 10 -5.20 12.20 -11.17
C ARG A 10 -6.59 12.05 -10.58
N GLU A 11 -6.98 10.80 -10.40
CA GLU A 11 -8.18 10.43 -9.67
C GLU A 11 -7.77 10.00 -8.26
N TYR A 12 -8.74 10.03 -7.36
CA TYR A 12 -8.55 9.61 -5.99
C TYR A 12 -9.30 8.31 -5.76
N LEU A 13 -8.59 7.31 -5.25
CA LEU A 13 -9.13 6.02 -4.85
C LEU A 13 -9.19 5.96 -3.33
N GLU A 14 -10.34 5.62 -2.78
CA GLU A 14 -10.52 5.33 -1.36
C GLU A 14 -11.26 4.00 -1.21
N ARG A 15 -10.68 3.09 -0.44
CA ARG A 15 -11.30 1.81 -0.11
C ARG A 15 -11.12 1.52 1.37
N SER A 16 -12.20 1.12 2.02
CA SER A 16 -12.18 0.74 3.43
C SER A 16 -12.76 -0.65 3.65
N ILE A 17 -12.29 -1.31 4.71
CA ILE A 17 -12.80 -2.60 5.15
C ILE A 17 -12.71 -2.73 6.68
N ASP A 18 -13.76 -3.30 7.27
CA ASP A 18 -13.77 -3.64 8.69
C ASP A 18 -13.11 -5.01 8.90
N ILE A 19 -12.16 -5.10 9.83
CA ILE A 19 -11.38 -6.32 10.09
C ILE A 19 -11.53 -6.67 11.58
N LYS A 20 -11.99 -7.89 11.88
CA LYS A 20 -12.17 -8.37 13.26
C LYS A 20 -10.86 -8.81 13.89
N ALA A 21 -9.92 -7.87 13.95
CA ALA A 21 -8.61 -8.03 14.53
C ALA A 21 -8.14 -6.68 15.11
N PRO A 22 -7.27 -6.70 16.13
CA PRO A 22 -6.67 -5.47 16.64
C PRO A 22 -5.71 -4.88 15.60
N ALA A 23 -5.42 -3.59 15.71
CA ALA A 23 -4.65 -2.86 14.69
C ALA A 23 -3.23 -3.42 14.50
N GLU A 24 -2.65 -4.01 15.54
CA GLU A 24 -1.38 -4.73 15.46
C GLU A 24 -1.40 -5.89 14.45
N HIS A 25 -2.49 -6.67 14.42
CA HIS A 25 -2.62 -7.79 13.49
C HIS A 25 -2.84 -7.29 12.07
N VAL A 26 -3.65 -6.24 11.88
CA VAL A 26 -3.86 -5.61 10.58
C VAL A 26 -2.55 -5.03 10.03
N TRP A 27 -1.78 -4.32 10.85
CA TRP A 27 -0.47 -3.78 10.48
C TRP A 27 0.51 -4.88 10.05
N LYS A 28 0.54 -5.99 10.78
CA LYS A 28 1.34 -7.17 10.40
C LYS A 28 0.81 -7.82 9.12
N ALA A 29 -0.50 -7.84 8.88
CA ALA A 29 -1.07 -8.35 7.63
C ALA A 29 -0.65 -7.50 6.42
N LEU A 30 -0.60 -6.17 6.58
CA LEU A 30 -0.16 -5.24 5.54
C LEU A 30 1.34 -5.37 5.23
N PHE A 31 2.20 -5.22 6.25
CA PHE A 31 3.61 -4.88 6.03
C PHE A 31 4.60 -6.01 6.31
N LYS A 32 4.17 -7.11 6.97
CA LYS A 32 5.06 -8.27 7.14
C LYS A 32 5.29 -8.92 5.78
N ARG A 33 6.56 -9.05 5.36
CA ARG A 33 6.97 -9.55 4.03
C ARG A 33 6.20 -10.78 3.54
N LYS A 34 5.96 -11.77 4.39
CA LYS A 34 5.20 -13.00 4.05
C LYS A 34 3.73 -12.70 3.70
N ASN A 35 3.12 -11.79 4.44
CA ASN A 35 1.72 -11.42 4.31
C ASN A 35 1.54 -10.46 3.12
N PHE A 36 2.46 -9.49 2.98
CA PHE A 36 2.55 -8.63 1.80
C PHE A 36 2.52 -9.46 0.52
N ALA A 37 3.42 -10.45 0.40
CA ALA A 37 3.51 -11.32 -0.77
C ALA A 37 2.25 -12.20 -1.02
N ARG A 38 1.31 -12.28 -0.06
CA ARG A 38 0.05 -13.04 -0.22
C ARG A 38 -1.02 -12.14 -0.83
N TRP A 39 -1.29 -10.97 -0.25
CA TRP A 39 -2.33 -10.08 -0.76
C TRP A 39 -1.88 -9.28 -1.99
N SER A 40 -0.58 -8.99 -2.13
CA SER A 40 -0.04 -8.24 -3.27
C SER A 40 -0.14 -9.01 -4.60
N LYS A 41 -0.44 -10.32 -4.55
CA LYS A 41 -0.77 -11.15 -5.72
C LYS A 41 -1.94 -10.62 -6.53
N ALA A 42 -2.84 -9.86 -5.90
CA ALA A 42 -3.91 -9.15 -6.62
C ALA A 42 -3.35 -8.15 -7.64
N PHE A 43 -2.16 -7.59 -7.38
CA PHE A 43 -1.49 -6.63 -8.25
C PHE A 43 -0.49 -7.30 -9.19
N SER A 44 0.37 -8.17 -8.66
CA SER A 44 1.36 -8.94 -9.40
C SER A 44 1.73 -10.21 -8.61
N GLU A 45 1.79 -11.36 -9.30
CA GLU A 45 1.96 -12.69 -8.70
C GLU A 45 3.25 -12.81 -7.87
N ASN A 46 4.31 -12.09 -8.26
CA ASN A 46 5.62 -12.11 -7.61
C ASN A 46 6.00 -10.74 -7.00
N ALA A 47 5.01 -9.95 -6.59
CA ALA A 47 5.25 -8.67 -5.94
C ALA A 47 5.99 -8.83 -4.61
N ARG A 48 7.03 -8.03 -4.43
CA ARG A 48 7.88 -7.96 -3.24
C ARG A 48 8.04 -6.51 -2.81
N VAL A 49 8.10 -6.32 -1.50
CA VAL A 49 8.36 -5.01 -0.88
C VAL A 49 9.73 -5.02 -0.23
N GLU A 50 10.51 -3.98 -0.51
CA GLU A 50 11.77 -3.69 0.15
C GLU A 50 11.65 -2.35 0.86
N SER A 51 11.61 -2.38 2.20
CA SER A 51 11.65 -1.17 3.00
C SER A 51 12.19 -1.45 4.40
N GLN A 52 12.74 -0.40 5.02
CA GLN A 52 13.06 -0.39 6.45
C GLN A 52 11.90 0.13 7.30
N TRP A 53 10.77 0.53 6.69
CA TRP A 53 9.58 1.05 7.37
C TRP A 53 9.92 2.18 8.35
N LYS A 54 10.64 3.18 7.84
CA LYS A 54 11.09 4.34 8.62
C LYS A 54 10.67 5.62 7.92
N LEU A 55 10.22 6.61 8.69
CA LEU A 55 9.94 7.95 8.20
C LEU A 55 11.13 8.52 7.41
N GLY A 56 10.85 9.03 6.20
CA GLY A 56 11.85 9.52 5.26
C GLY A 56 12.70 8.43 4.60
N GLY A 57 12.44 7.16 4.92
CA GLY A 57 13.09 6.01 4.29
C GLY A 57 12.46 5.64 2.96
N ASN A 58 13.23 4.95 2.14
CA ASN A 58 12.77 4.47 0.84
C ASN A 58 11.94 3.18 0.99
N ILE A 59 10.96 3.04 0.11
CA ILE A 59 10.18 1.82 -0.10
C ILE A 59 10.18 1.49 -1.59
N ARG A 60 10.46 0.22 -1.91
CA ARG A 60 10.37 -0.30 -3.28
C ARG A 60 9.33 -1.39 -3.34
N PHE A 61 8.32 -1.19 -4.18
CA PHE A 61 7.39 -2.23 -4.60
C PHE A 61 7.86 -2.70 -5.96
N VAL A 62 8.32 -3.94 -6.06
CA VAL A 62 8.87 -4.49 -7.30
C VAL A 62 8.36 -5.90 -7.54
N ASP A 63 8.45 -6.38 -8.77
CA ASP A 63 8.11 -7.74 -9.16
C ASP A 63 9.37 -8.60 -9.40
N SER A 64 9.18 -9.77 -10.01
CA SER A 64 10.27 -10.69 -10.39
C SER A 64 11.23 -10.11 -11.42
N ASP A 65 10.80 -9.16 -12.23
CA ASP A 65 11.61 -8.51 -13.26
C ASP A 65 12.34 -7.27 -12.71
N ASN A 66 12.26 -7.03 -11.39
CA ASN A 66 12.72 -5.81 -10.74
C ASN A 66 12.06 -4.54 -11.31
N SER A 67 10.81 -4.67 -11.79
CA SER A 67 10.02 -3.54 -12.24
C SER A 67 8.95 -3.20 -11.20
N GLY A 68 8.57 -1.92 -11.09
CA GLY A 68 7.60 -1.47 -10.10
C GLY A 68 7.72 0.01 -9.78
N ILE A 69 7.65 0.36 -8.49
CA ILE A 69 7.58 1.75 -7.99
C ILE A 69 8.56 1.94 -6.83
N LEU A 70 9.29 3.06 -6.88
CA LEU A 70 10.06 3.60 -5.76
C LEU A 70 9.25 4.72 -5.11
N GLY A 71 9.19 4.72 -3.78
CA GLY A 71 8.63 5.81 -3.01
C GLY A 71 9.41 6.13 -1.74
N THR A 72 9.01 7.21 -1.09
CA THR A 72 9.50 7.69 0.19
C THR A 72 8.37 7.65 1.20
N ILE A 73 8.65 7.11 2.38
CA ILE A 73 7.72 7.10 3.50
C ILE A 73 7.58 8.52 4.06
N LYS A 74 6.37 9.06 4.01
CA LYS A 74 6.00 10.42 4.46
C LYS A 74 5.40 10.45 5.85
N ALA A 75 4.75 9.36 6.27
CA ALA A 75 4.28 9.13 7.64
C ALA A 75 4.43 7.64 7.95
N CYS A 76 4.76 7.29 9.19
CA CYS A 76 4.91 5.90 9.62
C CYS A 76 4.67 5.82 11.13
N GLU A 77 3.41 5.86 11.50
CA GLU A 77 2.92 5.66 12.86
C GLU A 77 2.41 4.23 12.99
N PRO A 78 3.15 3.33 13.67
CA PRO A 78 2.76 1.93 13.79
C PRO A 78 1.34 1.78 14.31
N PHE A 79 0.56 0.93 13.64
CA PHE A 79 -0.83 0.62 13.97
C PHE A 79 -1.85 1.74 13.70
N GLU A 80 -1.41 2.87 13.15
CA GLU A 80 -2.27 4.03 12.90
C GLU A 80 -2.18 4.51 11.45
N GLU A 81 -0.98 4.85 10.97
CA GLU A 81 -0.81 5.49 9.67
C GLU A 81 0.48 5.07 8.97
N LEU A 82 0.37 4.79 7.67
CA LEU A 82 1.52 4.81 6.77
C LEU A 82 1.18 5.64 5.53
N SER A 83 1.98 6.66 5.24
CA SER A 83 1.88 7.44 4.00
C SER A 83 3.13 7.25 3.17
N ILE A 84 2.97 6.96 1.89
CA ILE A 84 4.04 6.77 0.93
C ILE A 84 3.83 7.76 -0.21
N ARG A 85 4.87 8.48 -0.60
CA ARG A 85 4.88 9.25 -1.85
C ARG A 85 5.70 8.52 -2.89
N PHE A 86 5.14 8.31 -4.07
CA PHE A 86 5.87 7.72 -5.19
C PHE A 86 6.85 8.74 -5.79
N ASP A 87 8.11 8.35 -5.95
CA ASP A 87 9.18 9.22 -6.43
C ASP A 87 9.70 8.81 -7.82
N ALA A 88 9.59 7.53 -8.20
CA ALA A 88 9.98 7.03 -9.52
C ALA A 88 9.28 5.69 -9.84
N LEU A 89 9.18 5.38 -11.13
CA LEU A 89 8.96 4.00 -11.57
C LEU A 89 10.30 3.27 -11.63
N ILE A 90 10.27 1.96 -11.46
CA ILE A 90 11.43 1.10 -11.63
C ILE A 90 11.14 0.22 -12.85
N ASN A 91 12.06 0.21 -13.82
CA ASN A 91 11.99 -0.64 -15.00
C ASN A 91 13.27 -1.46 -15.10
N ASN A 92 13.18 -2.78 -14.89
CA ASN A 92 14.33 -3.69 -14.88
C ASN A 92 15.46 -3.21 -13.94
N GLY A 93 15.09 -2.78 -12.74
CA GLY A 93 16.01 -2.25 -11.72
C GLY A 93 16.52 -0.82 -11.97
N LYS A 94 16.08 -0.15 -13.04
CA LYS A 94 16.43 1.24 -13.32
C LYS A 94 15.31 2.18 -12.92
N GLU A 95 15.63 3.16 -12.10
CA GLU A 95 14.70 4.21 -11.68
C GLU A 95 14.46 5.18 -12.85
N ASP A 96 13.20 5.49 -13.08
CA ASP A 96 12.71 6.43 -14.09
C ASP A 96 11.71 7.37 -13.42
N SER A 97 12.11 8.62 -13.27
CA SER A 97 11.29 9.70 -12.72
C SER A 97 10.91 10.73 -13.77
N THR A 98 11.37 10.61 -15.02
CA THR A 98 11.29 11.68 -16.03
C THR A 98 10.42 11.33 -17.22
N SER A 99 10.19 10.05 -17.50
CA SER A 99 9.31 9.67 -18.61
C SER A 99 7.86 10.07 -18.37
N ASP A 100 7.09 10.22 -19.45
CA ASP A 100 5.65 10.50 -19.37
C ASP A 100 4.88 9.45 -18.56
N LYS A 101 5.37 8.21 -18.55
CA LYS A 101 4.78 7.14 -17.73
C LYS A 101 5.10 7.36 -16.26
N ALA A 102 6.34 7.72 -15.93
CA ALA A 102 6.76 8.00 -14.58
C ALA A 102 6.06 9.23 -14.00
N GLN A 103 6.02 10.33 -14.74
CA GLN A 103 5.41 11.60 -14.33
C GLN A 103 3.92 11.48 -13.94
N ARG A 104 3.21 10.45 -14.42
CA ARG A 104 1.84 10.14 -13.99
C ARG A 104 1.77 9.67 -12.54
N TRP A 105 2.79 8.97 -12.07
CA TRP A 105 2.89 8.40 -10.73
C TRP A 105 3.75 9.24 -9.78
N VAL A 106 4.75 9.96 -10.29
CA VAL A 106 5.64 10.77 -9.45
C VAL A 106 4.83 11.82 -8.68
N GLY A 107 4.93 11.78 -7.36
CA GLY A 107 4.19 12.64 -6.43
C GLY A 107 2.78 12.17 -6.11
N CYS A 108 2.32 11.02 -6.62
CA CYS A 108 1.14 10.34 -6.10
C CYS A 108 1.42 9.80 -4.70
N HIS A 109 0.38 9.73 -3.87
CA HIS A 109 0.45 9.16 -2.54
C HIS A 109 -0.35 7.86 -2.44
N GLU A 110 0.15 6.94 -1.64
CA GLU A 110 -0.55 5.76 -1.16
C GLU A 110 -0.52 5.82 0.36
N ASN A 111 -1.69 5.94 0.98
CA ASN A 111 -1.86 6.08 2.41
C ASN A 111 -2.69 4.92 2.97
N PHE A 112 -2.30 4.46 4.15
CA PHE A 112 -2.99 3.43 4.92
C PHE A 112 -3.32 4.03 6.28
N PHE A 113 -4.59 4.01 6.65
CA PHE A 113 -5.08 4.46 7.94
C PHE A 113 -5.77 3.30 8.65
N LEU A 114 -5.41 3.09 9.91
CA LEU A 114 -5.99 2.10 10.78
C LEU A 114 -6.67 2.83 11.94
N VAL A 115 -7.95 2.56 12.13
CA VAL A 115 -8.71 3.06 13.27
C VAL A 115 -9.16 1.87 14.09
N GLU A 116 -8.51 1.66 15.24
CA GLU A 116 -8.85 0.57 16.16
C GLU A 116 -10.10 0.92 16.97
N GLY A 117 -11.12 0.07 16.86
CA GLY A 117 -12.30 0.07 17.71
C GLY A 117 -12.19 -0.95 18.85
N GLN A 118 -13.31 -1.21 19.53
CA GLN A 118 -13.34 -2.16 20.65
C GLN A 118 -13.22 -3.63 20.22
N THR A 119 -13.73 -3.97 19.03
CA THR A 119 -13.83 -5.37 18.56
C THR A 119 -13.27 -5.58 17.16
N GLU A 120 -12.98 -4.49 16.44
CA GLU A 120 -12.53 -4.50 15.05
C GLU A 120 -11.69 -3.27 14.75
N THR A 121 -10.87 -3.36 13.70
CA THR A 121 -10.09 -2.24 13.16
C THR A 121 -10.62 -1.92 11.77
N ILE A 122 -10.86 -0.63 11.52
CA ILE A 122 -11.19 -0.13 10.19
C ILE A 122 -9.88 0.17 9.48
N LEU A 123 -9.62 -0.52 8.38
CA LEU A 123 -8.52 -0.22 7.47
C LEU A 123 -9.06 0.63 6.32
N THR A 124 -8.50 1.82 6.13
CA THR A 124 -8.75 2.69 4.98
C THR A 124 -7.47 2.81 4.15
N VAL A 125 -7.60 2.61 2.84
CA VAL A 125 -6.54 2.78 1.86
C VAL A 125 -6.93 3.91 0.93
N GLU A 126 -6.04 4.88 0.80
CA GLU A 126 -6.18 6.02 -0.10
C GLU A 126 -5.04 6.00 -1.11
N GLU A 127 -5.33 6.18 -2.40
CA GLU A 127 -4.30 6.22 -3.44
C GLU A 127 -4.61 7.28 -4.49
N ASP A 128 -3.63 8.13 -4.78
CA ASP A 128 -3.63 8.98 -5.96
C ASP A 128 -3.31 8.13 -7.19
N VAL A 129 -4.27 7.99 -8.11
CA VAL A 129 -4.12 7.08 -9.26
C VAL A 129 -4.27 7.81 -10.59
N PRO A 130 -3.51 7.41 -11.63
CA PRO A 130 -3.80 7.87 -12.98
C PRO A 130 -5.20 7.45 -13.41
N GLN A 131 -5.93 8.33 -14.09
CA GLN A 131 -7.33 8.10 -14.48
C GLN A 131 -7.54 6.78 -15.26
N ASP A 132 -6.59 6.42 -16.14
CA ASP A 132 -6.64 5.18 -16.93
C ASP A 132 -6.43 3.91 -16.09
N ARG A 133 -6.04 4.05 -14.83
CA ARG A 133 -5.76 2.93 -13.90
C ARG A 133 -6.77 2.78 -12.79
N LEU A 134 -7.60 3.79 -12.52
CA LEU A 134 -8.58 3.81 -11.43
C LEU A 134 -9.45 2.53 -11.37
N GLN A 135 -10.09 2.14 -12.48
CA GLN A 135 -10.97 0.98 -12.48
C GLN A 135 -10.22 -0.34 -12.22
N SER A 136 -9.03 -0.48 -12.79
CA SER A 136 -8.20 -1.67 -12.57
C SER A 136 -7.71 -1.73 -11.14
N LEU A 137 -7.30 -0.61 -10.53
CA LEU A 137 -6.79 -0.57 -9.16
C LEU A 137 -7.91 -0.81 -8.16
N ASN A 138 -9.11 -0.24 -8.37
CA ASN A 138 -10.28 -0.54 -7.53
C ASN A 138 -10.53 -2.05 -7.42
N SER A 139 -10.58 -2.74 -8.55
CA SER A 139 -10.81 -4.19 -8.54
C SER A 139 -9.69 -4.98 -7.87
N LYS A 140 -8.44 -4.49 -7.94
CA LYS A 140 -7.29 -5.11 -7.29
C LYS A 140 -7.30 -4.87 -5.78
N TRP A 141 -7.56 -3.65 -5.35
CA TRP A 141 -7.72 -3.29 -3.94
C TRP A 141 -8.87 -4.07 -3.29
N ASP A 142 -9.98 -4.28 -3.99
CA ASP A 142 -11.08 -5.12 -3.50
C ASP A 142 -10.67 -6.56 -3.18
N LYS A 143 -9.75 -7.13 -3.97
CA LYS A 143 -9.21 -8.47 -3.72
C LYS A 143 -8.16 -8.44 -2.60
N ALA A 144 -7.26 -7.45 -2.65
CA ALA A 144 -6.21 -7.29 -1.66
C ALA A 144 -6.79 -7.07 -0.25
N LEU A 145 -7.81 -6.23 -0.09
CA LEU A 145 -8.44 -5.94 1.20
C LEU A 145 -9.10 -7.17 1.81
N ARG A 146 -9.74 -8.03 1.00
CA ARG A 146 -10.28 -9.31 1.47
C ARG A 146 -9.18 -10.23 1.99
N GLU A 147 -8.08 -10.35 1.24
CA GLU A 147 -6.94 -11.16 1.67
C GLU A 147 -6.27 -10.59 2.93
N ILE A 148 -6.13 -9.26 3.06
CA ILE A 148 -5.60 -8.61 4.26
C ILE A 148 -6.50 -8.92 5.47
N LYS A 149 -7.82 -8.81 5.30
CA LYS A 149 -8.80 -9.17 6.32
C LYS A 149 -8.64 -10.63 6.77
N GLU A 150 -8.59 -11.55 5.83
CA GLU A 150 -8.41 -12.99 6.13
C GLU A 150 -7.11 -13.25 6.89
N ILE A 151 -5.99 -12.69 6.43
CA ILE A 151 -4.69 -12.85 7.10
C ILE A 151 -4.73 -12.31 8.54
N ALA A 152 -5.32 -11.13 8.74
CA ALA A 152 -5.39 -10.50 10.06
C ALA A 152 -6.28 -11.31 11.02
N GLU A 153 -7.44 -11.78 10.56
CA GLU A 153 -8.37 -12.57 11.37
C GLU A 153 -7.82 -13.98 11.67
N GLU A 154 -7.10 -14.61 10.73
CA GLU A 154 -6.36 -15.88 10.95
C GLU A 154 -5.34 -15.76 12.09
N MET A 155 -4.65 -14.60 12.20
CA MET A 155 -3.67 -14.36 13.26
C MET A 155 -4.33 -14.31 14.63
N VAL A 156 -5.51 -13.70 14.74
CA VAL A 156 -6.30 -13.68 15.99
C VAL A 156 -6.67 -15.10 16.41
N ALA A 157 -7.20 -15.91 15.47
CA ALA A 157 -7.57 -17.29 15.75
C ALA A 157 -6.38 -18.13 16.23
N THR A 158 -5.19 -17.91 15.64
CA THR A 158 -3.96 -18.62 16.02
C THR A 158 -3.45 -18.19 17.40
N SER A 159 -3.55 -16.90 17.75
CA SER A 159 -3.16 -16.36 19.06
C SER A 159 -4.07 -16.83 20.20
N GLN A 160 -5.33 -17.16 19.92
CA GLN A 160 -6.27 -17.71 20.90
C GLN A 160 -6.16 -19.24 21.07
N ALA A 161 -5.44 -19.92 20.18
CA ALA A 161 -5.34 -21.38 20.15
C ALA A 161 -4.17 -21.97 20.96
N HIS A 162 -3.41 -21.15 21.69
CA HIS A 162 -2.36 -21.61 22.61
C HIS A 162 -2.73 -21.31 24.07
N PRO A 163 -3.14 -22.32 24.87
CA PRO A 163 -3.24 -22.23 26.32
C PRO A 163 -1.87 -22.24 27.02
#